data_AF-A0A939XT19-F1
#
_entry.id   AF-A0A939XT19-F1
#
_cell.length_a   1.000
_cell.length_b   1.000
_cell.length_c   1.000
_cell.angle_alpha   90.00
_cell.angle_beta   90.00
_cell.angle_gamma   90.00
#
_symmetry.space_group_name_H-M   'P 1'
#
loop_
_entity.id
_entity.type
_entity.pdbx_description
1 polymer ?
#
loop_
_entity_poly.entity_id
_entity_poly.type
_entity_poly.pdbx_seq_one_letter_code
_entity_poly.pdbx_strand_id
1 'polypeptide(L)'
;MAISKHTLDLIKLALEDRELTFKERQVIVEAAVKEGASVTEINAVLDSMVALRLRSYSKEQLKRCPSCGAQIPLISDDCFYCGAQLEKTSQTSTFAPPSYNISGEEAEIIRSENRRVEQEEFNITNCPDCGAPFPLMSNVCTHCGHVLHARQESEFNVKRLIAHINASSRKLLNSEPVTFKKVFDANMPKVKAMLLLMCYVSMPLYMDAVASYSGALAGLMWAIVLVLGAFVIVMMKVAINSETGNAVDVASFSAQLDFNKYTRYVDAFYGDNEEARRYLSKFAGVIRKVKTRNMLQHVKFAAFTVVVLLLPFVPHWLPYPSASWFVNNYLEEGFSLFK
;
A
#
# COMPACT_ATOMS: atom_id res chain seq x y z
N MET A 1 21.18 -12.16 29.51
CA MET A 1 21.95 -11.12 28.80
C MET A 1 21.19 -9.81 28.93
N ALA A 2 21.85 -8.70 29.28
CA ALA A 2 21.16 -7.41 29.44
C ALA A 2 21.13 -6.67 28.10
N ILE A 3 19.95 -6.28 27.63
CA ILE A 3 19.79 -5.42 26.46
C ILE A 3 20.47 -4.08 26.77
N SER A 4 21.28 -3.56 25.84
CA SER A 4 21.99 -2.31 26.08
C SER A 4 21.02 -1.13 26.21
N LYS A 5 21.46 -0.09 26.91
CA LYS A 5 20.72 1.17 27.02
C LYS A 5 20.44 1.81 25.65
N HIS A 6 21.38 1.68 24.72
CA HIS A 6 21.27 2.21 23.36
C HIS A 6 20.13 1.54 22.57
N THR A 7 20.05 0.20 22.60
CA THR A 7 18.95 -0.55 21.97
C THR A 7 17.60 -0.23 22.59
N LEU A 8 17.54 -0.03 23.92
CA LEU A 8 16.31 0.40 24.60
C LEU A 8 15.84 1.79 24.19
N ASP A 9 16.76 2.73 23.98
CA ASP A 9 16.42 4.09 23.55
C ASP A 9 15.91 4.10 22.10
N LEU A 10 16.46 3.27 21.21
CA LEU A 10 15.93 3.05 19.85
C LEU A 10 14.51 2.49 19.87
N ILE A 11 14.23 1.53 20.76
CA ILE A 11 12.88 0.96 20.92
C ILE A 11 11.90 2.03 21.40
N LYS A 12 12.29 2.87 22.36
CA LYS A 12 11.42 3.96 22.85
C LYS A 12 11.08 4.97 21.77
N LEU A 13 12.07 5.39 20.97
CA LEU A 13 11.88 6.31 19.85
C LEU A 13 10.93 5.71 18.80
N ALA A 14 11.16 4.46 18.41
CA ALA A 14 10.31 3.79 17.42
C ALA A 14 8.88 3.52 17.91
N LEU A 15 8.64 3.54 19.23
CA LEU A 15 7.31 3.40 19.83
C LEU A 15 6.62 4.74 20.11
N GLU A 16 7.25 5.87 19.79
CA GLU A 16 6.66 7.21 19.95
C GLU A 16 5.51 7.43 18.96
N ASP A 17 5.68 6.97 17.72
CA ASP A 17 4.72 7.10 16.61
C ASP A 17 3.58 6.05 16.62
N ARG A 18 3.49 5.24 17.68
CA ARG A 18 2.44 4.20 17.92
C ARG A 18 2.41 3.04 16.93
N GLU A 19 3.20 3.07 15.87
CA GLU A 19 3.34 1.98 14.91
C GLU A 19 4.81 1.62 14.75
N LEU A 20 5.17 0.38 15.06
CA LEU A 20 6.50 -0.14 14.78
C LEU A 20 6.55 -0.61 13.32
N THR A 21 7.15 0.20 12.45
CA THR A 21 7.25 -0.17 11.03
C THR A 21 8.22 -1.34 10.83
N PHE A 22 8.09 -2.05 9.69
CA PHE A 22 8.98 -3.16 9.35
C PHE A 22 10.46 -2.74 9.32
N LYS A 23 10.75 -1.52 8.83
CA LYS A 23 12.11 -0.98 8.74
C LYS A 23 12.70 -0.68 10.11
N GLU A 24 11.93 -0.07 11.01
CA GLU A 24 12.39 0.22 12.38
C GLU A 24 12.63 -1.06 13.18
N ARG A 25 11.73 -2.04 13.05
CA ARG A 25 11.92 -3.37 13.63
C ARG A 25 13.23 -3.99 13.16
N GLN A 26 13.52 -3.93 11.86
CA GLN A 26 14.76 -4.47 11.31
C GLN A 26 15.99 -3.75 11.87
N VAL A 27 15.99 -2.42 11.93
CA VAL A 27 17.11 -1.62 12.48
C VAL A 27 17.38 -1.94 13.95
N ILE A 28 16.33 -2.10 14.76
CA ILE A 28 16.45 -2.44 16.18
C ILE A 28 17.02 -3.85 16.35
N VAL A 29 16.53 -4.82 15.56
CA VAL A 29 17.04 -6.20 15.60
C VAL A 29 18.51 -6.26 15.19
N GLU A 30 18.89 -5.56 14.12
CA GLU A 30 20.28 -5.50 13.67
C GLU A 30 21.20 -4.83 14.71
N ALA A 31 20.75 -3.77 15.37
CA ALA A 31 21.48 -3.12 16.44
C ALA A 31 21.69 -4.06 17.64
N ALA A 32 20.65 -4.78 18.06
CA ALA A 32 20.71 -5.70 19.17
C ALA A 32 21.57 -6.93 18.89
N VAL A 33 21.55 -7.45 17.66
CA VAL A 33 22.40 -8.57 17.23
C VAL A 33 23.87 -8.17 17.22
N LYS A 34 24.20 -6.94 16.79
CA LYS A 34 25.58 -6.40 16.88
C LYS A 34 26.08 -6.31 18.33
N GLU A 35 25.16 -6.17 19.27
CA GLU A 35 25.43 -6.14 20.72
C GLU A 35 25.42 -7.55 21.35
N GLY A 36 25.27 -8.60 20.53
CA GLY A 36 25.32 -10.00 20.97
C GLY A 36 24.01 -10.56 21.50
N ALA A 37 22.89 -9.85 21.32
CA ALA A 37 21.58 -10.35 21.71
C ALA A 37 21.01 -11.35 20.68
N SER A 38 20.24 -12.32 21.18
CA SER A 38 19.55 -13.29 20.31
C SER A 38 18.37 -12.62 19.59
N VAL A 39 18.22 -12.88 18.29
CA VAL A 39 17.10 -12.40 17.47
C VAL A 39 15.74 -12.78 18.08
N THR A 40 15.65 -13.98 18.67
CA THR A 40 14.41 -14.47 19.29
C THR A 40 14.07 -13.70 20.56
N GLU A 41 15.08 -13.41 21.39
CA GLU A 41 14.89 -12.65 22.64
C GLU A 41 14.47 -11.21 22.35
N ILE A 42 15.08 -10.56 21.35
CA ILE A 42 14.74 -9.17 21.03
C ILE A 42 13.36 -9.03 20.39
N ASN A 43 12.95 -9.99 19.57
CA ASN A 43 11.60 -9.99 19.01
C ASN A 43 10.54 -10.19 20.10
N ALA A 44 10.80 -11.09 21.05
CA ALA A 44 9.91 -11.28 22.20
C ALA A 44 9.79 -10.00 23.05
N VAL A 45 10.90 -9.29 23.28
CA VAL A 45 10.90 -8.01 24.00
C VAL A 45 10.14 -6.92 23.24
N LEU A 46 10.41 -6.76 21.94
CA LEU A 46 9.68 -5.82 21.07
C LEU A 46 8.18 -6.08 21.09
N ASP A 47 7.76 -7.34 20.92
CA ASP A 47 6.35 -7.71 20.90
C ASP A 47 5.69 -7.50 22.28
N SER A 48 6.43 -7.75 23.38
CA SER A 48 5.96 -7.47 24.73
C SER A 48 5.78 -5.97 24.99
N MET A 49 6.71 -5.12 24.50
CA MET A 49 6.64 -3.67 24.66
C MET A 49 5.53 -3.05 23.81
N VAL A 50 5.36 -3.51 22.56
CA VAL A 50 4.22 -3.13 21.71
C VAL A 50 2.92 -3.55 22.39
N ALA A 51 2.82 -4.78 22.90
CA ALA A 51 1.61 -5.24 23.58
C ALA A 51 1.33 -4.46 24.87
N LEU A 52 2.34 -4.15 25.69
CA LEU A 52 2.20 -3.33 26.89
C LEU A 52 1.76 -1.91 26.56
N ARG A 53 2.32 -1.30 25.50
CA ARG A 53 1.90 0.01 25.02
C ARG A 53 0.45 -0.06 24.51
N LEU A 54 0.08 -1.06 23.71
CA LEU A 54 -1.32 -1.20 23.26
C LEU A 54 -2.28 -1.41 24.45
N ARG A 55 -1.87 -2.14 25.48
CA ARG A 55 -2.67 -2.39 26.70
C ARG A 55 -2.81 -1.15 27.58
N SER A 56 -1.75 -0.37 27.79
CA SER A 56 -1.80 0.85 28.61
C SER A 56 -2.76 1.87 28.01
N TYR A 57 -2.90 1.91 26.68
CA TYR A 57 -3.86 2.77 25.99
C TYR A 57 -5.28 2.17 25.95
N SER A 58 -5.43 0.83 25.99
CA SER A 58 -6.75 0.17 25.97
C SER A 58 -7.61 0.46 27.21
N LYS A 59 -6.98 0.80 28.35
CA LYS A 59 -7.70 1.13 29.59
C LYS A 59 -8.08 2.61 29.71
N GLU A 60 -7.41 3.53 29.01
CA GLU A 60 -7.56 4.97 29.27
C GLU A 60 -8.46 5.75 28.31
N GLN A 61 -8.90 5.21 27.17
CA GLN A 61 -9.62 6.02 26.18
C GLN A 61 -10.76 5.28 25.44
N LEU A 62 -11.65 4.62 26.18
CA LEU A 62 -12.92 4.12 25.64
C LEU A 62 -14.08 4.99 26.14
N LYS A 63 -14.81 5.64 25.22
CA LYS A 63 -16.10 6.27 25.51
C LYS A 63 -17.23 5.29 25.22
N ARG A 64 -18.34 5.40 25.95
CA ARG A 64 -19.53 4.58 25.72
C ARG A 64 -20.47 5.32 24.77
N CYS A 65 -20.98 4.63 23.76
CA CYS A 65 -21.98 5.19 22.85
C CYS A 65 -23.24 5.58 23.63
N PRO A 66 -23.74 6.82 23.53
CA PRO A 66 -25.00 7.20 24.18
C PRO A 66 -26.20 6.48 23.53
N SER A 67 -26.13 6.15 22.24
CA SER A 67 -27.25 5.53 21.53
C SER A 67 -27.35 4.01 21.69
N CYS A 68 -26.22 3.29 21.78
CA CYS A 68 -26.24 1.82 21.81
C CYS A 68 -25.44 1.18 22.97
N GLY A 69 -24.76 1.97 23.80
CA GLY A 69 -24.01 1.47 24.95
C GLY A 69 -22.69 0.76 24.62
N ALA A 70 -22.29 0.64 23.35
CA ALA A 70 -21.03 0.02 22.95
C ALA A 70 -19.81 0.85 23.38
N GLN A 71 -18.70 0.19 23.72
CA GLN A 71 -17.42 0.84 24.00
C GLN A 71 -16.71 1.19 22.67
N ILE A 72 -16.29 2.44 22.53
CA ILE A 72 -15.75 3.00 21.29
C ILE A 72 -14.47 3.77 21.64
N PRO A 73 -13.42 3.71 20.80
CA PRO A 73 -12.25 4.57 20.94
C PRO A 73 -12.63 6.06 21.06
N LEU A 74 -12.01 6.77 21.99
CA LEU A 74 -12.28 8.20 22.25
C LEU A 74 -12.12 9.07 20.98
N ILE A 75 -11.17 8.70 20.13
CA ILE A 75 -10.83 9.37 18.85
C ILE A 75 -11.86 9.16 17.73
N SER A 76 -12.82 8.25 17.90
CA SER A 76 -13.80 7.98 16.85
C SER A 76 -14.94 8.98 16.92
N ASP A 77 -15.25 9.61 15.79
CA ASP A 77 -16.35 10.57 15.66
C ASP A 77 -17.71 9.88 15.47
N ASP A 78 -17.72 8.60 15.07
CA ASP A 78 -18.93 7.83 14.80
C ASP A 78 -18.90 6.47 15.51
N CYS A 79 -20.04 6.00 15.99
CA CYS A 79 -20.14 4.66 16.54
C CYS A 79 -20.06 3.58 15.44
N PHE A 80 -19.02 2.74 15.48
CA PHE A 80 -18.89 1.57 14.57
C PHE A 80 -20.06 0.58 14.62
N TYR A 81 -20.82 0.58 15.73
CA TYR A 81 -21.91 -0.37 15.95
C TYR A 81 -23.27 0.14 15.50
N CYS A 82 -23.63 1.40 15.80
CA CYS A 82 -24.94 1.96 15.46
C CYS A 82 -24.92 3.15 14.49
N GLY A 83 -23.74 3.67 14.12
CA GLY A 83 -23.60 4.81 13.21
C GLY A 83 -23.98 6.17 13.80
N ALA A 84 -24.24 6.26 15.12
CA ALA A 84 -24.50 7.53 15.77
C ALA A 84 -23.22 8.39 15.83
N GLN A 85 -23.35 9.67 15.47
CA GLN A 85 -22.32 10.68 15.68
C GLN A 85 -22.07 10.89 17.16
N LEU A 86 -20.80 10.91 17.56
CA LEU A 86 -20.34 11.08 18.93
C LEU A 86 -19.85 12.52 19.05
N GLU A 87 -20.47 13.31 19.93
CA GLU A 87 -20.01 14.68 20.18
C GLU A 87 -18.55 14.69 20.62
N LYS A 88 -17.75 15.56 20.00
CA LYS A 88 -16.36 15.80 20.38
C LYS A 88 -16.35 16.52 21.72
N THR A 89 -16.27 15.77 22.82
CA THR A 89 -15.90 16.36 24.10
C THR A 89 -14.43 16.78 23.99
N SER A 90 -14.19 18.06 23.75
CA SER A 90 -12.86 18.66 23.68
C SER A 90 -12.24 18.70 25.08
N GLN A 91 -11.73 17.55 25.53
CA GLN A 91 -10.72 17.53 26.59
C GLN A 91 -9.36 17.61 25.91
N THR A 92 -8.89 18.84 25.73
CA THR A 92 -7.50 19.13 25.38
C THR A 92 -6.64 18.73 26.58
N SER A 93 -6.22 17.47 26.65
CA SER A 93 -5.15 17.08 27.57
C SER A 93 -3.83 17.59 26.99
N THR A 94 -3.36 18.74 27.47
CA THR A 94 -1.97 19.18 27.28
C THR A 94 -1.07 18.12 27.92
N PHE A 95 -0.49 17.24 27.10
CA PHE A 95 0.51 16.27 27.53
C PHE A 95 1.85 17.00 27.65
N ALA A 96 2.19 17.44 28.86
CA ALA A 96 3.58 17.54 29.26
C ALA A 96 4.07 16.12 29.60
N PRO A 97 5.22 15.65 29.10
CA PRO A 97 5.75 14.36 29.51
C PRO A 97 5.99 14.37 31.03
N PRO A 98 5.49 13.39 31.80
CA PRO A 98 5.75 13.35 33.23
C PRO A 98 7.24 13.08 33.46
N SER A 99 7.93 14.02 34.10
CA SER A 99 9.23 13.77 34.72
C SER A 99 9.00 12.92 35.98
N TYR A 100 9.22 11.61 35.85
CA TYR A 100 9.10 10.68 36.96
C TYR A 100 10.33 10.77 37.86
N ASN A 101 10.21 11.46 38.98
CA ASN A 101 11.00 11.16 40.18
C ASN A 101 10.11 10.32 41.09
N ILE A 102 10.22 8.99 40.98
CA ILE A 102 9.46 8.06 41.82
C ILE A 102 10.04 8.13 43.23
N SER A 103 9.33 8.78 44.14
CA SER A 103 9.57 8.65 45.58
C SER A 103 9.02 7.31 46.06
N GLY A 104 9.59 6.76 47.14
CA GLY A 104 9.38 5.37 47.57
C GLY A 104 7.94 4.99 47.95
N GLU A 105 7.03 5.94 48.10
CA GLU A 105 5.66 5.70 48.57
C GLU A 105 4.69 5.34 47.42
N GLU A 106 4.86 5.90 46.23
CA GLU A 106 4.08 5.55 45.02
C GLU A 106 4.46 4.17 44.45
N ALA A 107 5.70 3.73 44.66
CA ALA A 107 6.14 2.38 44.27
C ALA A 107 5.44 1.27 45.09
N GLU A 108 5.05 1.57 46.33
CA GLU A 108 4.35 0.63 47.21
C GLU A 108 2.88 0.46 46.78
N ILE A 109 2.23 1.55 46.33
CA ILE A 109 0.87 1.55 45.80
C ILE A 109 0.80 0.78 44.46
N ILE A 110 1.78 0.98 43.56
CA ILE A 110 1.84 0.22 42.30
C ILE A 110 2.09 -1.28 42.56
N ARG A 111 2.89 -1.64 43.58
CA ARG A 111 3.09 -3.04 43.98
C ARG A 111 1.86 -3.68 44.62
N SER A 112 1.03 -2.92 45.34
CA SER A 112 -0.19 -3.45 45.94
C SER A 112 -1.33 -3.60 44.92
N GLU A 113 -1.42 -2.69 43.94
CA GLU A 113 -2.36 -2.77 42.83
C GLU A 113 -2.01 -3.91 41.84
N ASN A 114 -0.72 -4.09 41.52
CA ASN A 114 -0.27 -5.22 40.69
C ASN A 114 -0.53 -6.58 41.37
N ARG A 115 -0.43 -6.66 42.70
CA ARG A 115 -0.78 -7.88 43.46
C ARG A 115 -2.29 -8.19 43.45
N ARG A 116 -3.15 -7.18 43.29
CA ARG A 116 -4.60 -7.39 43.11
C ARG A 116 -4.94 -7.87 41.70
N VAL A 117 -4.22 -7.40 40.68
CA VAL A 117 -4.44 -7.82 39.28
C VAL A 117 -3.94 -9.24 39.01
N GLU A 118 -2.93 -9.72 39.73
CA GLU A 118 -2.48 -11.13 39.66
C GLU A 118 -3.49 -12.14 40.23
N GLN A 119 -4.49 -11.69 41.00
CA GLN A 119 -5.53 -12.55 41.60
C GLN A 119 -6.87 -12.55 40.86
N GLU A 120 -7.07 -11.70 39.84
CA GLU A 120 -8.09 -12.00 38.83
C GLU A 120 -7.51 -13.08 37.93
N GLU A 121 -7.69 -14.35 38.33
CA GLU A 121 -7.51 -15.51 37.45
C GLU A 121 -8.23 -15.21 36.13
N PHE A 122 -7.45 -14.78 35.14
CA PHE A 122 -7.89 -14.81 33.76
C PHE A 122 -8.31 -16.25 33.53
N ASN A 123 -9.61 -16.42 33.37
CA ASN A 123 -10.22 -17.71 33.23
C ASN A 123 -9.72 -18.25 31.87
N ILE A 124 -8.60 -18.99 31.92
CA ILE A 124 -7.86 -19.50 30.77
C ILE A 124 -8.55 -20.79 30.40
N THR A 125 -9.04 -20.86 29.17
CA THR A 125 -9.61 -22.07 28.60
C THR A 125 -8.65 -22.64 27.58
N ASN A 126 -8.63 -23.96 27.42
CA ASN A 126 -7.77 -24.61 26.44
C ASN A 126 -8.52 -24.72 25.12
N CYS A 127 -7.82 -24.49 24.01
CA CYS A 127 -8.38 -24.67 22.69
C CYS A 127 -8.77 -26.16 22.50
N PRO A 128 -9.99 -26.48 22.04
CA PRO A 128 -10.42 -27.86 21.85
C PRO A 128 -9.69 -28.54 20.68
N ASP A 129 -9.08 -27.78 19.78
CA ASP A 129 -8.41 -28.29 18.57
C ASP A 129 -6.93 -28.57 18.82
N CYS A 130 -6.19 -27.59 19.36
CA CYS A 130 -4.75 -27.71 19.59
C CYS A 130 -4.33 -27.84 21.06
N GLY A 131 -5.27 -27.74 22.00
CA GLY A 131 -5.00 -27.78 23.44
C GLY A 131 -4.34 -26.53 24.02
N ALA A 132 -3.96 -25.54 23.20
CA ALA A 132 -3.25 -24.37 23.67
C ALA A 132 -4.13 -23.48 24.57
N PRO A 133 -3.59 -22.95 25.69
CA PRO A 133 -4.32 -22.03 26.56
C PRO A 133 -4.59 -20.71 25.85
N PHE A 134 -5.79 -20.17 25.98
CA PHE A 134 -6.16 -18.86 25.44
C PHE A 134 -7.07 -18.10 26.42
N PRO A 135 -7.05 -16.74 26.38
CA PRO A 135 -7.92 -15.94 27.23
C PRO A 135 -9.38 -16.03 26.74
N LEU A 136 -10.34 -16.20 27.67
CA LEU A 136 -11.78 -16.34 27.41
C LEU A 136 -12.43 -15.22 26.55
N MET A 137 -11.73 -14.09 26.38
CA MET A 137 -12.16 -12.95 25.54
C MET A 137 -11.77 -13.09 24.06
N SER A 138 -10.98 -14.11 23.68
CA SER A 138 -10.58 -14.33 22.29
C SER A 138 -11.52 -15.33 21.60
N ASN A 139 -12.13 -14.90 20.50
CA ASN A 139 -12.99 -15.76 19.67
C ASN A 139 -12.18 -16.71 18.77
N VAL A 140 -10.87 -16.47 18.63
CA VAL A 140 -9.97 -17.22 17.74
C VAL A 140 -8.72 -17.64 18.52
N CYS A 141 -8.32 -18.90 18.41
CA CYS A 141 -7.08 -19.40 19.00
C CYS A 141 -5.89 -18.77 18.27
N THR A 142 -4.98 -18.15 19.01
CA THR A 142 -3.77 -17.52 18.44
C THR A 142 -2.74 -18.52 17.94
N HIS A 143 -2.80 -19.77 18.41
CA HIS A 143 -1.85 -20.82 18.03
C HIS A 143 -2.23 -21.52 16.73
N CYS A 144 -3.50 -21.94 16.58
CA CYS A 144 -3.94 -22.72 15.42
C CYS A 144 -4.99 -22.02 14.55
N GLY A 145 -5.56 -20.89 14.98
CA GLY A 145 -6.62 -20.19 14.27
C GLY A 145 -8.03 -20.76 14.48
N HIS A 146 -8.20 -21.76 15.35
CA HIS A 146 -9.51 -22.38 15.63
C HIS A 146 -10.47 -21.40 16.31
N VAL A 147 -11.74 -21.36 15.86
CA VAL A 147 -12.76 -20.44 16.38
C VAL A 147 -13.59 -21.12 17.48
N LEU A 148 -13.55 -20.56 18.67
CA LEU A 148 -13.89 -21.26 19.92
C LEU A 148 -15.36 -21.16 20.31
N HIS A 149 -16.03 -20.13 19.80
CA HIS A 149 -17.47 -20.00 19.85
C HIS A 149 -17.96 -19.58 18.47
N ALA A 150 -18.24 -20.57 17.61
CA ALA A 150 -19.24 -20.39 16.56
C ALA A 150 -20.60 -20.24 17.26
N ARG A 151 -20.79 -19.13 17.98
CA ARG A 151 -22.11 -18.69 18.44
C ARG A 151 -22.95 -18.72 17.17
N GLN A 152 -24.04 -19.51 17.15
CA GLN A 152 -24.97 -19.58 16.02
C GLN A 152 -25.22 -18.15 15.54
N GLU A 153 -24.49 -17.75 14.50
CA GLU A 153 -24.53 -16.39 14.04
C GLU A 153 -25.85 -16.30 13.31
N SER A 154 -26.73 -15.46 13.84
CA SER A 154 -28.03 -15.23 13.25
C SER A 154 -27.85 -14.82 11.78
N GLU A 155 -28.83 -15.14 10.95
CA GLU A 155 -28.92 -14.76 9.54
C GLU A 155 -28.59 -13.26 9.29
N PHE A 156 -28.73 -12.43 10.34
CA PHE A 156 -28.33 -11.04 10.40
C PHE A 156 -26.83 -10.79 10.14
N ASN A 157 -25.92 -11.64 10.64
CA ASN A 157 -24.47 -11.46 10.46
C ASN A 157 -24.03 -11.79 9.02
N VAL A 158 -24.65 -12.78 8.38
CA VAL A 158 -24.44 -13.10 6.96
C VAL A 158 -24.80 -11.90 6.08
N LYS A 159 -25.98 -11.30 6.30
CA LYS A 159 -26.44 -10.13 5.54
C LYS A 159 -25.48 -8.95 5.69
N ARG A 160 -24.91 -8.73 6.88
CA ARG A 160 -23.93 -7.68 7.13
C ARG A 160 -22.61 -7.95 6.40
N LEU A 161 -22.11 -9.17 6.42
CA LEU A 161 -20.91 -9.57 5.67
C LEU A 161 -21.11 -9.34 4.17
N ILE A 162 -22.26 -9.77 3.63
CA ILE A 162 -22.63 -9.56 2.22
C ILE A 162 -22.67 -8.06 1.89
N ALA A 163 -23.24 -7.23 2.78
CA ALA A 163 -23.25 -5.78 2.59
C ALA A 163 -21.84 -5.18 2.54
N HIS A 164 -20.91 -5.64 3.39
CA HIS A 164 -19.52 -5.22 3.35
C HIS A 164 -18.81 -5.65 2.06
N ILE A 165 -18.94 -6.92 1.66
CA ILE A 165 -18.36 -7.43 0.40
C ILE A 165 -18.89 -6.64 -0.80
N ASN A 166 -20.19 -6.34 -0.85
CA ASN A 166 -20.81 -5.56 -1.91
C ASN A 166 -20.37 -4.09 -1.89
N ALA A 167 -20.16 -3.50 -0.71
CA ALA A 167 -19.62 -2.15 -0.58
C ALA A 167 -18.17 -2.09 -1.11
N SER A 168 -17.30 -3.02 -0.72
CA SER A 168 -15.93 -3.12 -1.24
C SER A 168 -15.90 -3.39 -2.74
N SER A 169 -16.77 -4.27 -3.24
CA SER A 169 -16.94 -4.52 -4.68
C SER A 169 -17.31 -3.25 -5.45
N ARG A 170 -18.27 -2.47 -4.93
CA ARG A 170 -18.67 -1.21 -5.55
C ARG A 170 -17.55 -0.17 -5.53
N LYS A 171 -16.80 -0.06 -4.44
CA LYS A 171 -15.62 0.82 -4.38
C LYS A 171 -14.59 0.47 -5.45
N LEU A 172 -14.33 -0.82 -5.68
CA LEU A 172 -13.42 -1.29 -6.74
C LEU A 172 -13.95 -1.13 -8.16
N LEU A 173 -15.27 -1.17 -8.35
CA LEU A 173 -15.87 -0.94 -9.67
C LEU A 173 -15.96 0.55 -9.99
N ASN A 174 -16.22 1.38 -8.99
CA ASN A 174 -16.37 2.82 -9.10
C ASN A 174 -15.03 3.57 -9.01
N SER A 175 -13.95 2.95 -8.53
CA SER A 175 -12.62 3.53 -8.66
C SER A 175 -12.37 3.74 -10.14
N GLU A 176 -12.40 5.01 -10.58
CA GLU A 176 -12.15 5.34 -11.98
C GLU A 176 -10.82 4.70 -12.35
N PRO A 177 -10.79 3.86 -13.40
CA PRO A 177 -9.50 3.41 -13.89
C PRO A 177 -8.74 4.67 -14.24
N VAL A 178 -7.52 4.80 -13.73
CA VAL A 178 -6.65 5.90 -14.15
C VAL A 178 -6.49 5.73 -15.64
N THR A 179 -7.25 6.51 -16.42
CA THR A 179 -7.32 6.28 -17.85
C THR A 179 -5.97 6.64 -18.43
N PHE A 180 -5.42 5.77 -19.29
CA PHE A 180 -4.22 6.08 -20.06
C PHE A 180 -4.28 7.50 -20.64
N LYS A 181 -5.46 7.92 -21.13
CA LYS A 181 -5.71 9.28 -21.61
C LYS A 181 -5.35 10.37 -20.59
N LYS A 182 -5.83 10.31 -19.34
CA LYS A 182 -5.51 11.32 -18.31
C LYS A 182 -4.00 11.43 -18.05
N VAL A 183 -3.32 10.30 -17.92
CA VAL A 183 -1.86 10.25 -17.65
C VAL A 183 -1.07 10.70 -18.87
N PHE A 184 -1.52 10.30 -20.05
CA PHE A 184 -0.95 10.70 -21.33
C PHE A 184 -1.12 12.20 -21.53
N ASP A 185 -2.33 12.75 -21.38
CA ASP A 185 -2.62 14.17 -21.53
C ASP A 185 -1.79 15.02 -20.54
N ALA A 186 -1.61 14.55 -19.30
CA ALA A 186 -0.78 15.22 -18.30
C ALA A 186 0.72 15.25 -18.67
N ASN A 187 1.22 14.20 -19.33
CA ASN A 187 2.65 14.07 -19.67
C ASN A 187 2.97 14.44 -21.12
N MET A 188 1.97 14.55 -21.99
CA MET A 188 2.13 14.86 -23.41
C MET A 188 2.88 16.15 -23.70
N PRO A 189 2.70 17.26 -22.95
CA PRO A 189 3.49 18.47 -23.17
C PRO A 189 5.00 18.21 -22.99
N LYS A 190 5.38 17.42 -21.96
CA LYS A 190 6.77 17.07 -21.69
C LYS A 190 7.34 16.16 -22.79
N VAL A 191 6.56 15.15 -23.21
CA VAL A 191 6.96 14.23 -24.29
C VAL A 191 7.12 14.97 -25.61
N LYS A 192 6.18 15.87 -25.96
CA LYS A 192 6.28 16.72 -27.16
C LYS A 192 7.51 17.61 -27.11
N ALA A 193 7.76 18.30 -25.99
CA ALA A 193 8.95 19.13 -25.84
C ALA A 193 10.24 18.31 -26.00
N MET A 194 10.28 17.10 -25.44
CA MET A 194 11.44 16.22 -25.58
C MET A 194 11.64 15.70 -27.00
N LEU A 195 10.57 15.31 -27.69
CA LEU A 195 10.62 14.88 -29.09
C LEU A 195 11.06 16.03 -30.01
N LEU A 196 10.55 17.24 -29.78
CA LEU A 196 10.97 18.42 -30.55
C LEU A 196 12.46 18.73 -30.31
N LEU A 197 12.93 18.64 -29.07
CA LEU A 197 14.35 18.80 -28.74
C LEU A 197 15.20 17.73 -29.44
N MET A 198 14.75 16.46 -29.41
CA MET A 198 15.43 15.35 -30.08
C MET A 198 15.49 15.57 -31.60
N CYS A 199 14.40 15.98 -32.24
CA CYS A 199 14.39 16.32 -33.67
C CYS A 199 15.31 17.50 -33.96
N TYR A 200 15.26 18.56 -33.16
CA TYR A 200 16.07 19.77 -33.35
C TYR A 200 17.57 19.49 -33.25
N VAL A 201 18.00 18.63 -32.33
CA VAL A 201 19.41 18.25 -32.16
C VAL A 201 19.86 17.22 -33.20
N SER A 202 18.99 16.25 -33.56
CA SER A 202 19.36 15.15 -34.47
C SER A 202 19.34 15.53 -35.95
N MET A 203 18.45 16.43 -36.39
CA MET A 203 18.34 16.83 -37.80
C MET A 203 19.63 17.42 -38.37
N PRO A 204 20.26 18.43 -37.74
CA PRO A 204 21.51 19.01 -38.26
C PRO A 204 22.65 17.99 -38.31
N LEU A 205 22.81 17.21 -37.23
CA LEU A 205 23.82 16.16 -37.14
C LEU A 205 23.63 15.08 -38.20
N TYR A 206 22.39 14.73 -38.51
CA TYR A 206 22.07 13.77 -39.56
C TYR A 206 22.41 14.33 -40.95
N MET A 207 22.06 15.58 -41.23
CA MET A 207 22.34 16.21 -42.53
C MET A 207 23.86 16.31 -42.78
N ASP A 208 24.66 16.66 -41.76
CA ASP A 208 26.11 16.70 -41.85
C ASP A 208 26.74 15.30 -42.01
N ALA A 209 26.20 14.29 -41.32
CA ALA A 209 26.66 12.90 -41.43
C ALA A 209 26.37 12.30 -42.82
N VAL A 210 25.19 12.60 -43.40
CA VAL A 210 24.83 12.16 -44.75
C VAL A 210 25.71 12.85 -45.79
N ALA A 211 25.98 14.16 -45.64
CA ALA A 211 26.85 14.90 -46.55
C ALA A 211 28.30 14.39 -46.55
N SER A 212 28.80 13.91 -45.40
CA SER A 212 30.17 13.40 -45.25
C SER A 212 30.35 11.92 -45.62
N TYR A 213 29.29 11.22 -46.03
CA TYR A 213 29.31 9.82 -46.54
C TYR A 213 29.96 8.78 -45.62
N SER A 214 30.13 9.06 -44.33
CA SER A 214 30.67 8.09 -43.39
C SER A 214 29.54 7.28 -42.75
N GLY A 215 29.31 6.07 -43.26
CA GLY A 215 28.29 5.16 -42.70
C GLY A 215 28.47 4.87 -41.20
N ALA A 216 29.70 5.03 -40.68
CA ALA A 216 30.01 4.91 -39.26
C ALA A 216 29.37 6.01 -38.39
N LEU A 217 29.40 7.28 -38.81
CA LEU A 217 28.78 8.38 -38.04
C LEU A 217 27.26 8.28 -38.04
N ALA A 218 26.67 7.88 -39.19
CA ALA A 218 25.24 7.62 -39.28
C ALA A 218 24.80 6.49 -38.34
N GLY A 219 25.58 5.40 -38.26
CA GLY A 219 25.31 4.29 -37.33
C GLY A 219 25.40 4.70 -35.86
N LEU A 220 26.38 5.53 -35.50
CA LEU A 220 26.57 6.01 -34.12
C LEU A 220 25.46 6.97 -33.70
N MET A 221 25.05 7.88 -34.59
CA MET A 221 23.87 8.73 -34.40
C MET A 221 22.60 7.91 -34.16
N TRP A 222 22.39 6.85 -34.93
CA TRP A 222 21.28 5.92 -34.75
C TRP A 222 21.29 5.23 -33.39
N ALA A 223 22.46 4.76 -32.95
CA ALA A 223 22.62 4.16 -31.64
C ALA A 223 22.25 5.15 -30.52
N ILE A 224 22.67 6.43 -30.64
CA ILE A 224 22.31 7.49 -29.68
C ILE A 224 20.80 7.71 -29.66
N VAL A 225 20.13 7.79 -30.81
CA VAL A 225 18.67 7.96 -30.89
C VAL A 225 17.94 6.79 -30.24
N LEU A 226 18.40 5.55 -30.45
CA LEU A 226 17.81 4.36 -29.82
C LEU A 226 18.00 4.35 -28.30
N VAL A 227 19.18 4.72 -27.81
CA VAL A 227 19.47 4.79 -26.37
C VAL A 227 18.63 5.88 -25.71
N LEU A 228 18.56 7.07 -26.31
CA LEU A 228 17.73 8.17 -25.81
C LEU A 228 16.25 7.81 -25.86
N GLY A 229 15.77 7.19 -26.94
CA GLY A 229 14.40 6.68 -27.05
C GLY A 229 14.07 5.67 -25.95
N ALA A 230 14.95 4.70 -25.71
CA ALA A 230 14.81 3.73 -24.63
C ALA A 230 14.79 4.41 -23.25
N PHE A 231 15.64 5.42 -23.04
CA PHE A 231 15.66 6.20 -21.80
C PHE A 231 14.33 6.93 -21.55
N VAL A 232 13.75 7.57 -22.56
CA VAL A 232 12.41 8.21 -22.47
C VAL A 232 11.36 7.22 -22.03
N ILE A 233 11.38 6.03 -22.63
CA ILE A 233 10.42 4.97 -22.33
C ILE A 233 10.55 4.54 -20.87
N VAL A 234 11.78 4.34 -20.39
CA VAL A 234 12.02 3.99 -18.99
C VAL A 234 11.54 5.11 -18.07
N MET A 235 11.84 6.37 -18.38
CA MET A 235 11.40 7.52 -17.58
C MET A 235 9.88 7.68 -17.57
N MET A 236 9.21 7.50 -18.71
CA MET A 236 7.74 7.47 -18.77
C MET A 236 7.18 6.30 -17.95
N LYS A 237 7.78 5.11 -18.04
CA LYS A 237 7.35 3.97 -17.23
C LYS A 237 7.53 4.22 -15.74
N VAL A 238 8.62 4.85 -15.32
CA VAL A 238 8.87 5.23 -13.93
C VAL A 238 7.86 6.28 -13.47
N ALA A 239 7.62 7.34 -14.26
CA ALA A 239 6.65 8.38 -13.94
C ALA A 239 5.21 7.83 -13.83
N ILE A 240 4.83 6.96 -14.76
CA ILE A 240 3.55 6.26 -14.73
C ILE A 240 3.49 5.37 -13.50
N ASN A 241 4.53 4.59 -13.18
CA ASN A 241 4.54 3.75 -12.00
C ASN A 241 4.51 4.56 -10.70
N SER A 242 5.13 5.74 -10.63
CA SER A 242 5.08 6.59 -9.44
C SER A 242 3.71 7.20 -9.20
N GLU A 243 3.01 7.63 -10.27
CA GLU A 243 1.68 8.25 -10.15
C GLU A 243 0.55 7.21 -10.07
N THR A 244 0.64 6.13 -10.86
CA THR A 244 -0.43 5.13 -11.00
C THR A 244 -0.17 3.85 -10.23
N GLY A 245 1.09 3.42 -10.11
CA GLY A 245 1.47 2.18 -9.42
C GLY A 245 1.06 2.24 -7.95
N ASN A 246 1.31 3.36 -7.26
CA ASN A 246 0.90 3.49 -5.87
C ASN A 246 -0.61 3.46 -5.68
N ALA A 247 -1.42 4.10 -6.53
CA ALA A 247 -2.87 4.14 -6.29
C ALA A 247 -3.56 2.82 -6.68
N VAL A 248 -3.21 2.28 -7.85
CA VAL A 248 -3.89 1.12 -8.43
C VAL A 248 -3.41 -0.19 -7.80
N ASP A 249 -2.10 -0.32 -7.54
CA ASP A 249 -1.60 -1.50 -6.85
C ASP A 249 -2.08 -1.52 -5.40
N VAL A 250 -2.16 -0.37 -4.70
CA VAL A 250 -2.71 -0.30 -3.34
C VAL A 250 -4.20 -0.66 -3.30
N ALA A 251 -5.00 -0.22 -4.28
CA ALA A 251 -6.42 -0.61 -4.33
C ALA A 251 -6.60 -2.11 -4.63
N SER A 252 -5.81 -2.67 -5.55
CA SER A 252 -5.88 -4.10 -5.86
C SER A 252 -5.33 -4.98 -4.73
N PHE A 253 -4.26 -4.52 -4.05
CA PHE A 253 -3.63 -5.19 -2.93
C PHE A 253 -4.52 -5.14 -1.68
N SER A 254 -5.11 -3.99 -1.38
CA SER A 254 -6.08 -3.87 -0.28
C SER A 254 -7.31 -4.74 -0.53
N ALA A 255 -7.83 -4.78 -1.76
CA ALA A 255 -8.90 -5.71 -2.13
C ALA A 255 -8.51 -7.19 -1.97
N GLN A 256 -7.26 -7.55 -2.26
CA GLN A 256 -6.75 -8.91 -2.08
C GLN A 256 -6.64 -9.27 -0.60
N LEU A 257 -6.21 -8.33 0.25
CA LEU A 257 -6.19 -8.49 1.71
C LEU A 257 -7.61 -8.65 2.27
N ASP A 258 -8.55 -7.82 1.84
CA ASP A 258 -9.96 -7.91 2.22
C ASP A 258 -10.55 -9.25 1.78
N PHE A 259 -10.25 -9.71 0.55
CA PHE A 259 -10.68 -11.01 0.06
C PHE A 259 -10.15 -12.16 0.95
N ASN A 260 -8.86 -12.14 1.29
CA ASN A 260 -8.28 -13.16 2.16
C ASN A 260 -8.90 -13.12 3.57
N LYS A 261 -9.16 -11.92 4.10
CA LYS A 261 -9.84 -11.72 5.39
C LYS A 261 -11.25 -12.28 5.37
N TYR A 262 -12.05 -11.95 4.34
CA TYR A 262 -13.41 -12.46 4.21
C TYR A 262 -13.44 -13.97 3.95
N THR A 263 -12.47 -14.51 3.21
CA THR A 263 -12.36 -15.96 2.99
C THR A 263 -12.15 -16.68 4.32
N ARG A 264 -11.18 -16.24 5.13
CA ARG A 264 -10.96 -16.79 6.48
C ARG A 264 -12.19 -16.65 7.37
N TYR A 265 -12.90 -15.52 7.28
CA TYR A 265 -14.13 -15.31 8.04
C TYR A 265 -15.26 -16.26 7.58
N VAL A 266 -15.41 -16.47 6.27
CA VAL A 266 -16.40 -17.42 5.74
C VAL A 266 -16.08 -18.85 6.15
N ASP A 267 -14.83 -19.27 5.99
CA ASP A 267 -14.40 -20.62 6.34
C ASP A 267 -14.57 -20.90 7.84
N ALA A 268 -14.22 -19.92 8.69
CA ALA A 268 -14.22 -20.10 10.12
C ALA A 268 -15.61 -20.01 10.78
N PHE A 269 -16.50 -19.14 10.27
CA PHE A 269 -17.81 -18.88 10.90
C PHE A 269 -18.99 -19.49 10.15
N TYR A 270 -18.88 -19.68 8.84
CA TYR A 270 -20.00 -20.13 8.00
C TYR A 270 -19.77 -21.48 7.33
N GLY A 271 -18.56 -22.05 7.42
CA GLY A 271 -18.23 -23.37 6.90
C GLY A 271 -18.61 -23.55 5.43
N ASP A 272 -19.58 -24.44 5.17
CA ASP A 272 -20.07 -24.77 3.82
C ASP A 272 -21.32 -23.97 3.40
N ASN A 273 -21.60 -22.83 4.03
CA ASN A 273 -22.70 -21.97 3.59
C ASN A 273 -22.50 -21.51 2.12
N GLU A 274 -23.31 -22.08 1.23
CA GLU A 274 -23.22 -21.83 -0.22
C GLU A 274 -23.44 -20.36 -0.58
N GLU A 275 -24.28 -19.63 0.16
CA GLU A 275 -24.59 -18.24 -0.13
C GLU A 275 -23.37 -17.34 0.12
N ALA A 276 -22.74 -17.48 1.29
CA ALA A 276 -21.53 -16.74 1.62
C ALA A 276 -20.39 -17.01 0.61
N ARG A 277 -20.19 -18.29 0.24
CA ARG A 277 -19.21 -18.69 -0.78
C ARG A 277 -19.54 -18.13 -2.16
N ARG A 278 -20.83 -18.08 -2.54
CA ARG A 278 -21.28 -17.47 -3.80
C ARG A 278 -20.90 -15.99 -3.86
N TYR A 279 -21.08 -15.22 -2.78
CA TYR A 279 -20.67 -13.81 -2.75
C TYR A 279 -19.15 -13.62 -2.78
N LEU A 280 -18.39 -14.45 -2.06
CA LEU A 280 -16.93 -14.45 -2.16
C LEU A 280 -16.45 -14.74 -3.59
N SER A 281 -17.05 -15.71 -4.27
CA SER A 281 -16.70 -16.03 -5.67
C SER A 281 -16.99 -14.86 -6.62
N LYS A 282 -18.11 -14.15 -6.41
CA LYS A 282 -18.43 -12.92 -7.15
C LYS A 282 -17.38 -11.83 -6.89
N PHE A 283 -16.98 -11.65 -5.63
CA PHE A 283 -15.95 -10.67 -5.27
C PHE A 283 -14.59 -11.00 -5.88
N ALA A 284 -14.17 -12.26 -5.85
CA ALA A 284 -12.98 -12.73 -6.56
C ALA A 284 -13.05 -12.44 -8.07
N GLY A 285 -14.23 -12.63 -8.68
CA GLY A 285 -14.49 -12.28 -10.08
C GLY A 285 -14.33 -10.78 -10.36
N VAL A 286 -14.77 -9.91 -9.44
CA VAL A 286 -14.56 -8.45 -9.54
C VAL A 286 -13.07 -8.11 -9.48
N ILE A 287 -12.33 -8.66 -8.51
CA ILE A 287 -10.88 -8.46 -8.37
C ILE A 287 -10.16 -8.89 -9.65
N ARG A 288 -10.50 -10.07 -10.20
CA ARG A 288 -9.92 -10.57 -11.45
C ARG A 288 -10.22 -9.62 -12.62
N LYS A 289 -11.45 -9.14 -12.77
CA LYS A 289 -11.82 -8.17 -13.83
C LYS A 289 -11.06 -6.85 -13.71
N VAL A 290 -10.81 -6.36 -12.50
CA VAL A 290 -9.99 -5.16 -12.28
C VAL A 290 -8.54 -5.43 -12.68
N LYS A 291 -7.97 -6.55 -12.25
CA LYS A 291 -6.60 -6.96 -12.62
C LYS A 291 -6.41 -7.12 -14.13
N THR A 292 -7.35 -7.76 -14.82
CA THR A 292 -7.30 -7.93 -16.29
C THR A 292 -7.41 -6.59 -17.02
N ARG A 293 -8.24 -5.65 -16.54
CA ARG A 293 -8.31 -4.30 -17.11
C ARG A 293 -6.97 -3.57 -17.00
N ASN A 294 -6.31 -3.65 -15.86
CA ASN A 294 -4.99 -3.02 -15.66
C ASN A 294 -3.93 -3.67 -16.56
N MET A 295 -3.91 -5.01 -16.62
CA MET A 295 -3.00 -5.74 -17.51
C MET A 295 -3.17 -5.33 -18.98
N LEU A 296 -4.43 -5.20 -19.44
CA LEU A 296 -4.71 -4.75 -20.81
C LEU A 296 -4.19 -3.33 -21.08
N GLN A 297 -4.25 -2.42 -20.10
CA GLN A 297 -3.66 -1.09 -20.24
C GLN A 297 -2.14 -1.13 -20.38
N HIS A 298 -1.45 -1.99 -19.61
CA HIS A 298 -0.01 -2.19 -19.76
C HIS A 298 0.36 -2.75 -21.14
N VAL A 299 -0.44 -3.68 -21.69
CA VAL A 299 -0.23 -4.20 -23.05
C VAL A 299 -0.40 -3.11 -24.10
N LYS A 300 -1.43 -2.26 -23.99
CA LYS A 300 -1.62 -1.12 -24.89
C LYS A 300 -0.46 -0.14 -24.82
N PHE A 301 0.05 0.11 -23.61
CA PHE A 301 1.22 0.96 -23.40
C PHE A 301 2.45 0.38 -24.10
N ALA A 302 2.75 -0.90 -23.87
CA ALA A 302 3.86 -1.59 -24.51
C ALA A 302 3.75 -1.56 -26.05
N ALA A 303 2.57 -1.80 -26.61
CA ALA A 303 2.35 -1.72 -28.04
C ALA A 303 2.60 -0.30 -28.59
N PHE A 304 2.08 0.73 -27.92
CA PHE A 304 2.34 2.13 -28.28
C PHE A 304 3.83 2.47 -28.24
N THR A 305 4.53 2.03 -27.21
CA THR A 305 5.98 2.18 -27.08
C THR A 305 6.74 1.57 -28.26
N VAL A 306 6.36 0.37 -28.69
CA VAL A 306 6.97 -0.28 -29.87
C VAL A 306 6.71 0.54 -31.13
N VAL A 307 5.49 1.05 -31.34
CA VAL A 307 5.19 1.91 -32.50
C VAL A 307 6.04 3.18 -32.51
N VAL A 308 6.18 3.84 -31.35
CA VAL A 308 7.02 5.06 -31.23
C VAL A 308 8.49 4.77 -31.52
N LEU A 309 9.00 3.61 -31.08
CA LEU A 309 10.38 3.18 -31.39
C LEU A 309 10.60 2.84 -32.85
N LEU A 310 9.55 2.36 -33.55
CA LEU A 310 9.64 1.98 -34.97
C LEU A 310 9.44 3.18 -35.91
N LEU A 311 8.79 4.26 -35.45
CA LEU A 311 8.48 5.43 -36.26
C LEU A 311 9.71 6.07 -36.94
N PRO A 312 10.88 6.19 -36.27
CA PRO A 312 12.11 6.68 -36.90
C PRO A 312 12.63 5.82 -38.05
N PHE A 313 12.24 4.54 -38.14
CA PHE A 313 12.69 3.64 -39.21
C PHE A 313 11.89 3.81 -40.50
N VAL A 314 10.66 4.35 -40.44
CA VAL A 314 9.77 4.49 -41.60
C VAL A 314 10.43 5.22 -42.79
N PRO A 315 11.20 6.31 -42.61
CA PRO A 315 11.86 7.00 -43.73
C PRO A 315 12.89 6.14 -44.48
N HIS A 316 13.49 5.13 -43.84
CA HIS A 316 14.46 4.24 -44.52
C HIS A 316 13.78 3.20 -45.41
N TRP A 317 12.49 2.95 -45.19
CA TRP A 317 11.70 1.96 -45.93
C TRP A 317 10.97 2.61 -47.11
N LEU A 318 10.82 3.93 -47.08
CA LEU A 318 10.27 4.69 -48.19
C LEU A 318 11.41 4.96 -49.20
N PRO A 319 11.23 4.65 -50.49
CA PRO A 319 12.18 5.06 -51.51
C PRO A 319 12.28 6.59 -51.47
N TYR A 320 13.46 7.13 -51.16
CA TYR A 320 13.69 8.57 -51.10
C TYR A 320 13.24 9.20 -52.43
N PRO A 321 12.19 10.04 -52.47
CA PRO A 321 12.05 10.97 -53.58
C PRO A 321 13.32 11.83 -53.58
N SER A 322 13.86 12.11 -54.76
CA SER A 322 15.10 12.89 -54.92
C SER A 322 15.15 14.06 -53.94
N ALA A 323 16.26 14.24 -53.22
CA ALA A 323 16.42 15.21 -52.12
C ALA A 323 15.91 16.63 -52.42
N SER A 324 15.87 17.02 -53.70
CA SER A 324 15.28 18.28 -54.19
C SER A 324 13.79 18.47 -53.88
N TRP A 325 12.99 17.40 -53.83
CA TRP A 325 11.55 17.48 -53.56
C TRP A 325 11.25 17.80 -52.09
N PHE A 326 12.07 17.28 -51.18
CA PHE A 326 11.86 17.42 -49.74
C PHE A 326 12.18 18.84 -49.25
N VAL A 327 13.25 19.45 -49.77
CA VAL A 327 13.68 20.80 -49.39
C VAL A 327 12.66 21.86 -49.81
N ASN A 328 12.10 21.76 -51.02
CA ASN A 328 11.16 22.78 -51.52
C ASN A 328 9.80 22.75 -50.82
N ASN A 329 9.26 21.58 -50.48
CA ASN A 329 7.90 21.50 -49.90
C ASN A 329 7.88 21.67 -48.37
N TYR A 330 8.87 21.14 -47.63
CA TYR A 330 8.81 21.17 -46.15
C TYR A 330 9.22 22.51 -45.55
N LEU A 331 10.10 23.29 -46.20
CA LEU A 331 10.51 24.60 -45.70
C LEU A 331 9.41 25.67 -45.88
N GLU A 332 8.64 25.61 -46.97
CA GLU A 332 7.51 26.53 -47.17
C GLU A 332 6.33 26.22 -46.26
N GLU A 333 5.94 24.95 -46.11
CA GLU A 333 4.81 24.58 -45.25
C GLU A 333 5.15 24.62 -43.76
N GLY A 334 6.36 24.22 -43.37
CA GLY A 334 6.80 24.19 -41.96
C GLY A 334 6.83 25.57 -41.29
N PHE A 335 7.12 26.63 -42.04
CA PHE A 335 7.08 28.01 -41.52
C PHE A 335 5.65 28.55 -41.37
N SER A 336 4.68 28.03 -42.13
CA SER A 336 3.29 28.49 -42.06
C SER A 336 2.59 28.05 -40.77
N LEU A 337 2.97 26.90 -40.20
CA LEU A 337 2.45 26.38 -38.93
C LEU A 337 2.99 27.08 -37.68
N PHE A 338 3.98 27.97 -37.83
CA PHE A 338 4.56 28.78 -36.74
C PHE A 338 4.09 30.25 -36.76
N LYS A 339 3.31 30.67 -37.77
CA LYS A 339 2.63 31.97 -37.82
C LYS A 339 1.22 31.87 -37.26
#